data_AF-A0A351Y609-F1
#
_entry.id   AF-A0A351Y609-F1
#
_cell.length_a   1.000
_cell.length_b   1.000
_cell.length_c   1.000
_cell.angle_alpha   90.00
_cell.angle_beta   90.00
_cell.angle_gamma   90.00
#
_symmetry.space_group_name_H-M   'P 1'
#
loop_
_entity.id
_entity.type
_entity.pdbx_description
1 polymer ?
#
loop_
_entity_poly.entity_id
_entity_poly.type
_entity_poly.pdbx_seq_one_letter_code
_entity_poly.pdbx_strand_id
1 'polypeptide(L)' 'MTIDTVLLAFDDKGAKVVVGAPYIANAKVECIVNKNQKGEKIRVIKFKRKNRYQRTM' A
#
# COMPACT_ATOMS: atom_id res chain seq x y z
N MET A 1 -4.28 -15.08 -1.87
CA MET A 1 -3.24 -14.60 -0.95
C MET A 1 -3.93 -14.17 0.33
N THR A 2 -3.50 -14.70 1.48
CA THR A 2 -4.07 -14.39 2.79
C THR A 2 -3.28 -13.25 3.44
N ILE A 3 -3.97 -12.20 3.88
CA ILE A 3 -3.37 -11.11 4.66
C ILE A 3 -3.77 -11.30 6.12
N ASP A 4 -2.77 -11.54 6.97
CA ASP A 4 -2.95 -11.80 8.41
C ASP A 4 -2.77 -10.52 9.26
N THR A 5 -2.33 -9.41 8.66
CA THR A 5 -2.14 -8.12 9.34
C THR A 5 -3.38 -7.25 9.20
N VAL A 6 -4.37 -7.48 10.08
CA VAL A 6 -5.62 -6.70 10.12
C VAL A 6 -5.65 -5.82 11.37
N LEU A 7 -5.83 -4.51 11.17
CA LEU A 7 -5.88 -3.51 12.24
C LEU A 7 -7.30 -3.29 12.76
N LEU A 8 -8.28 -3.21 11.85
CA LEU A 8 -9.67 -2.87 12.16
C LEU A 8 -10.61 -3.72 11.31
N ALA A 9 -11.66 -4.24 11.95
CA ALA A 9 -12.81 -4.84 11.28
C ALA A 9 -14.09 -4.18 11.85
N PHE A 10 -14.96 -3.72 10.96
CA PHE A 10 -16.26 -3.13 11.29
C PHE A 10 -17.36 -3.79 10.47
N ASP A 11 -18.54 -3.93 11.06
CA ASP A 11 -19.76 -4.35 10.37
C ASP A 11 -20.50 -3.11 9.82
N ASP A 12 -21.23 -3.24 8.71
CA ASP A 12 -21.82 -2.12 7.94
C ASP A 12 -22.80 -1.25 8.77
N LYS A 13 -23.25 -1.76 9.92
CA LYS A 13 -24.15 -1.06 10.86
C LYS A 13 -23.44 -0.47 12.08
N GLY A 14 -22.11 -0.49 12.15
CA GLY A 14 -21.31 0.19 13.17
C GLY A 14 -21.43 -0.35 14.61
N ALA A 15 -22.17 -1.45 14.83
CA ALA A 15 -22.45 -1.97 16.18
C ALA A 15 -21.32 -2.82 16.77
N LYS A 16 -20.41 -3.34 15.94
CA LYS A 16 -19.24 -4.12 16.39
C LYS A 16 -18.00 -3.59 15.70
N VAL A 17 -17.18 -2.89 16.47
CA VAL A 17 -15.86 -2.42 16.04
C VAL A 17 -14.84 -3.23 16.82
N VAL A 18 -14.08 -4.07 16.13
CA VAL A 18 -12.97 -4.82 16.74
C VAL A 18 -11.70 -4.04 16.45
N VAL A 19 -11.18 -3.37 17.46
CA VAL A 19 -9.91 -2.63 17.39
C VAL A 19 -8.79 -3.55 17.88
N GLY A 20 -7.83 -3.85 17.01
CA GLY A 20 -6.62 -4.56 17.40
C GLY A 20 -5.62 -3.64 18.10
N ALA A 21 -4.92 -4.16 19.11
CA ALA A 21 -3.75 -3.52 19.70
C ALA A 21 -2.63 -4.56 19.79
N PRO A 22 -1.72 -4.72 18.81
CA PRO A 22 -1.52 -4.04 17.52
C PRO A 22 -2.14 -4.72 16.28
N TYR A 23 -2.67 -5.95 16.40
CA TYR A 23 -3.37 -6.68 15.32
C TYR A 23 -4.53 -7.51 15.93
N ILE A 24 -5.53 -7.86 15.13
CA ILE A 24 -6.62 -8.76 15.54
C ILE A 24 -6.15 -10.21 15.43
N ALA A 25 -6.15 -10.95 16.55
CA ALA A 25 -5.79 -12.37 16.54
C ALA A 25 -6.77 -13.18 15.67
N ASN A 26 -6.23 -13.98 14.74
CA ASN A 26 -6.94 -14.88 13.81
C ASN A 26 -7.78 -14.20 12.70
N ALA A 27 -7.58 -12.92 12.41
CA ALA A 27 -8.21 -12.29 11.25
C ALA A 27 -7.46 -12.68 9.97
N LYS A 28 -8.14 -13.38 9.06
CA LYS A 28 -7.61 -13.74 7.73
C LYS A 28 -8.45 -13.09 6.66
N VAL A 29 -7.83 -12.25 5.83
CA VAL A 29 -8.48 -11.67 4.66
C VAL A 29 -7.98 -12.40 3.41
N GLU A 30 -8.87 -13.12 2.74
CA GLU A 30 -8.58 -13.77 1.47
C GLU A 30 -8.69 -12.74 0.33
N CYS A 31 -7.57 -12.48 -0.35
CA CYS A 31 -7.54 -11.61 -1.53
C CYS A 31 -7.07 -12.37 -2.76
N ILE A 32 -7.67 -12.06 -3.91
CA ILE A 32 -7.25 -12.54 -5.22
C ILE A 32 -6.37 -11.46 -5.86
N VAL A 33 -5.19 -11.83 -6.32
CA VAL A 33 -4.31 -10.90 -7.06
C VAL A 33 -4.83 -10.80 -8.48
N ASN A 34 -5.55 -9.71 -8.76
CA ASN A 34 -6.16 -9.54 -10.09
C ASN A 34 -5.13 -9.23 -11.17
N LYS A 35 -4.24 -8.23 -10.95
CA LYS A 35 -3.20 -7.84 -11.90
C LYS A 35 -2.03 -7.15 -11.20
N ASN A 36 -0.82 -7.41 -11.65
CA ASN A 36 0.37 -6.65 -11.27
C ASN A 36 0.53 -5.50 -12.28
N GLN A 37 0.46 -4.26 -11.79
CA GLN A 37 0.57 -3.07 -12.63
C GLN A 37 1.81 -2.25 -12.26
N LYS A 38 2.41 -1.61 -13.27
CA LYS A 38 3.40 -0.56 -13.04
C LYS A 38 2.64 0.70 -12.63
N GLY A 39 3.11 1.37 -11.58
CA GLY A 39 2.59 2.68 -11.19
C GLY A 39 2.80 3.72 -12.28
N GLU A 40 2.22 4.90 -12.09
CA GLU A 40 2.34 6.00 -13.03
C GLU A 40 3.81 6.37 -13.28
N LYS A 41 4.12 6.74 -14.53
CA LYS A 41 5.49 7.08 -14.91
C LYS A 41 5.89 8.42 -14.30
N ILE A 42 6.67 8.38 -13.23
CA ILE A 42 7.29 9.56 -12.62
C ILE A 42 8.52 9.95 -13.45
N ARG A 43 8.56 11.18 -13.98
CA ARG A 43 9.72 11.72 -14.70
C ARG A 43 10.76 12.22 -13.70
N VAL A 44 11.95 11.62 -13.71
CA VAL A 44 13.03 11.99 -12.77
C VAL A 44 14.15 12.68 -13.55
N ILE A 45 14.44 13.94 -13.19
CA ILE A 45 15.54 14.71 -13.81
C ILE A 45 16.64 14.92 -12.76
N LYS A 46 17.84 14.43 -13.05
CA LYS A 46 19.05 14.72 -12.27
C LYS A 46 19.84 15.82 -12.98
N PHE A 47 19.92 16.99 -12.38
CA PHE A 47 20.65 18.14 -12.91
C PHE A 47 21.77 18.56 -11.95
N LYS A 48 22.97 18.88 -12.48
CA LYS A 48 24.04 19.54 -11.73
C LYS A 48 24.40 20.86 -12.38
N ARG A 49 24.41 21.94 -11.60
CA ARG A 49 24.68 23.31 -12.07
C ARG A 49 26.11 23.41 -12.63
N LYS A 50 26.27 24.11 -13.76
CA LYS A 50 27.56 24.43 -14.44
C LYS A 50 28.43 23.26 -14.90
N ASN A 51 28.02 22.00 -14.70
CA ASN A 51 28.76 20.82 -15.15
C ASN A 51 28.21 20.18 -16.43
N ARG A 52 27.31 20.88 -17.15
CA ARG A 52 26.57 20.36 -18.33
C ARG A 52 25.96 18.96 -18.10
N TYR A 53 25.64 18.63 -16.86
CA TYR A 53 25.13 17.32 -16.48
C TYR A 53 23.62 17.40 -16.27
N GLN A 54 22.89 16.76 -17.19
CA GLN A 54 21.46 16.55 -17.12
C GLN A 54 21.18 15.10 -17.53
N ARG A 55 20.48 14.35 -16.66
CA ARG A 55 19.97 13.02 -16.98
C ARG A 55 18.47 12.98 -16.74
N THR A 56 17.72 12.65 -17.79
CA THR A 56 16.28 12.41 -17.71
C THR A 56 16.06 10.90 -17.67
N MET A 57 15.35 10.42 -16.65
CA MET A 57 14.96 9.02 -16.43
C MET A 57 13.44 8.89 -16.44
#